data_AF-A0A2R4JX29-F1
#
_entry.id   AF-A0A2R4JX29-F1
#
_cell.length_a   1.000
_cell.length_b   1.000
_cell.length_c   1.000
_cell.angle_alpha   90.00
_cell.angle_beta   90.00
_cell.angle_gamma   90.00
#
_symmetry.space_group_name_H-M   'P 1'
#
loop_
_entity.id
_entity.type
_entity.pdbx_description
1 polymer ?
#
loop_
_entity_poly.entity_id
_entity_poly.type
_entity_poly.pdbx_seq_one_letter_code
_entity_poly.pdbx_strand_id
1 'polypeptide(L)'
;MKLTTAVLAAGVAVSLTTAVVGAARLRQDARHQAERNEALLAGNQIDWLAQMSTNPDLAKLWKPEDMEAEEYMQLMSANRLICALSLRDRLGFVPKGHLPFFAAWIMKSDVSRRYWKRFGDLRAQEAEGDERAERFTNALDRAAHAHSHEQTAAA
;
A
#
# COMPACT_ATOMS: atom_id res chain seq x y z
N MET A 1 -59.61 -5.11 14.85
CA MET A 1 -58.54 -5.97 14.29
C MET A 1 -57.66 -5.26 13.24
N LYS A 2 -58.19 -4.51 12.26
CA LYS A 2 -57.37 -3.90 11.20
C LYS A 2 -56.36 -2.83 11.68
N LEU A 3 -56.72 -2.03 12.70
CA LEU A 3 -55.87 -0.98 13.27
C LEU A 3 -54.66 -1.54 14.04
N THR A 4 -54.85 -2.61 14.82
CA THR A 4 -53.77 -3.24 15.60
C THR A 4 -52.71 -3.89 14.70
N THR A 5 -53.11 -4.51 13.59
CA THR A 5 -52.17 -5.08 12.61
C THR A 5 -51.36 -4.00 11.90
N ALA A 6 -51.97 -2.87 11.57
CA ALA A 6 -51.29 -1.75 10.92
C ALA A 6 -50.24 -1.09 11.84
N VAL A 7 -50.55 -0.92 13.12
CA VAL A 7 -49.61 -0.37 14.12
C VAL A 7 -48.43 -1.33 14.34
N LEU A 8 -48.67 -2.64 14.43
CA LEU A 8 -47.61 -3.64 14.54
C LEU A 8 -46.73 -3.68 13.29
N ALA A 9 -47.32 -3.65 12.09
CA ALA A 9 -46.58 -3.63 10.83
C ALA A 9 -45.72 -2.37 10.68
N ALA A 10 -46.25 -1.20 11.06
CA ALA A 10 -45.49 0.05 11.05
C ALA A 10 -44.34 0.02 12.07
N GLY A 11 -44.58 -0.50 13.28
CA GLY A 11 -43.53 -0.67 14.29
C GLY A 11 -42.39 -1.58 13.81
N VAL A 12 -42.73 -2.74 13.23
CA VAL A 12 -41.74 -3.68 12.66
C VAL A 12 -40.97 -3.04 11.50
N ALA A 13 -41.64 -2.34 10.58
CA ALA A 13 -40.99 -1.69 9.45
C ALA A 13 -39.99 -0.60 9.91
N VAL A 14 -40.36 0.21 10.91
CA VAL A 14 -39.47 1.22 11.50
C VAL A 14 -38.27 0.57 12.17
N SER A 15 -38.48 -0.46 13.01
CA SER A 15 -37.39 -1.17 13.70
C SER A 15 -36.43 -1.89 12.76
N LEU A 16 -36.93 -2.51 11.68
CA LEU A 16 -36.09 -3.14 10.67
C LEU A 16 -35.27 -2.09 9.91
N THR A 17 -35.88 -0.96 9.56
CA THR A 17 -35.19 0.13 8.86
C THR A 17 -34.08 0.74 9.73
N THR A 18 -34.34 0.99 11.02
CA THR A 18 -33.33 1.54 11.93
C THR A 18 -32.19 0.54 12.18
N ALA A 19 -32.49 -0.76 12.31
CA ALA A 19 -31.47 -1.79 12.45
C ALA A 19 -30.56 -1.88 11.20
N VAL A 20 -31.13 -1.83 9.99
CA VAL A 20 -30.37 -1.84 8.73
C VAL A 20 -29.50 -0.60 8.60
N VAL A 21 -30.03 0.59 8.86
CA VAL A 21 -29.26 1.84 8.82
C VAL A 21 -28.15 1.83 9.89
N GLY A 22 -28.44 1.34 11.09
CA GLY A 22 -27.46 1.18 12.16
C GLY A 22 -26.32 0.25 11.76
N ALA A 23 -26.63 -0.92 11.22
CA ALA A 23 -25.63 -1.88 10.73
C ALA A 23 -24.79 -1.30 9.57
N ALA A 24 -25.42 -0.57 8.64
CA ALA A 24 -24.73 0.09 7.54
C ALA A 24 -23.75 1.16 8.04
N ARG A 25 -24.16 2.00 9.01
CA ARG A 25 -23.30 3.01 9.63
C ARG A 25 -22.13 2.39 10.39
N LEU A 26 -22.39 1.37 11.21
CA LEU A 26 -21.30 0.66 11.92
C LEU A 26 -20.27 0.07 10.95
N ARG A 27 -20.72 -0.52 9.84
CA ARG A 27 -19.83 -1.04 8.80
C ARG A 27 -19.04 0.08 8.12
N GLN A 28 -19.68 1.21 7.86
CA GLN A 28 -19.02 2.37 7.28
C GLN A 28 -17.97 2.97 8.23
N ASP A 29 -18.31 3.13 9.51
CA ASP A 29 -17.42 3.66 10.53
C ASP A 29 -16.22 2.74 10.76
N ALA A 30 -16.46 1.42 10.83
CA ALA A 30 -15.38 0.43 10.95
C ALA A 30 -14.42 0.49 9.73
N ARG A 31 -14.96 0.61 8.51
CA ARG A 31 -14.15 0.80 7.31
C ARG A 31 -13.35 2.10 7.36
N HIS A 32 -14.00 3.20 7.73
CA HIS A 32 -13.35 4.49 7.83
C HIS A 32 -12.23 4.49 8.86
N GLN A 33 -12.43 3.86 10.02
CA GLN A 33 -11.39 3.71 11.04
C GLN A 33 -10.23 2.83 10.55
N ALA A 34 -10.51 1.74 9.84
CA ALA A 34 -9.47 0.90 9.26
C ALA A 34 -8.62 1.69 8.24
N GLU A 35 -9.26 2.45 7.34
CA GLU A 35 -8.58 3.31 6.36
C GLU A 35 -7.75 4.42 7.03
N ARG A 36 -8.26 5.03 8.11
CA ARG A 36 -7.52 6.02 8.89
C ARG A 36 -6.29 5.43 9.57
N ASN A 37 -6.44 4.27 10.20
CA ASN A 37 -5.34 3.58 10.85
C ASN A 37 -4.27 3.18 9.82
N GLU A 38 -4.70 2.70 8.66
CA GLU A 38 -3.83 2.36 7.55
C GLU A 38 -3.05 3.58 7.03
N ALA A 39 -3.73 4.70 6.81
CA ALA A 39 -3.11 5.95 6.39
C ALA A 39 -2.13 6.50 7.43
N LEU A 40 -2.46 6.40 8.72
CA LEU A 40 -1.60 6.86 9.81
C LEU A 40 -0.33 6.01 9.92
N LEU A 41 -0.47 4.67 9.92
CA LEU A 41 0.67 3.76 10.00
C LEU A 41 1.59 3.91 8.79
N ALA A 42 1.02 3.97 7.59
CA ALA A 42 1.80 4.19 6.37
C ALA A 42 2.44 5.59 6.35
N GLY A 43 1.76 6.61 6.89
CA GLY A 43 2.32 7.95 7.06
C GLY A 43 3.59 7.95 7.91
N ASN A 44 3.55 7.28 9.07
CA ASN A 44 4.72 7.13 9.94
C ASN A 44 5.90 6.46 9.21
N GLN A 45 5.64 5.42 8.42
CA GLN A 45 6.67 4.75 7.63
C GLN A 45 7.25 5.67 6.55
N ILE A 46 6.39 6.39 5.82
CA ILE A 46 6.82 7.33 4.77
C ILE A 46 7.67 8.47 5.35
N ASP A 47 7.30 8.97 6.52
CA ASP A 47 8.02 10.04 7.22
C ASP A 47 9.37 9.54 7.76
N TRP A 48 9.41 8.32 8.29
CA TRP A 48 10.66 7.68 8.67
C TRP A 48 11.60 7.52 7.47
N LEU A 49 11.09 7.00 6.34
CA LEU A 49 11.85 6.87 5.11
C LEU A 49 12.31 8.23 4.56
N ALA A 50 11.52 9.29 4.73
CA ALA A 50 11.91 10.65 4.37
C ALA A 50 13.14 11.11 5.17
N GLN A 51 13.16 10.88 6.48
CA GLN A 51 14.30 11.18 7.33
C GLN A 51 15.51 10.33 6.96
N MET A 52 15.34 9.02 6.80
CA MET A 52 16.40 8.10 6.37
C MET A 52 17.04 8.50 5.04
N SER A 53 16.25 9.00 4.10
CA SER A 53 16.73 9.39 2.76
C SER A 53 17.40 10.76 2.70
N THR A 54 17.31 11.58 3.76
CA THR A 54 17.81 12.97 3.75
C THR A 54 18.77 13.28 4.91
N ASN A 55 18.90 12.40 5.91
CA ASN A 55 19.81 12.56 7.04
C ASN A 55 20.97 11.53 6.97
N PRO A 56 22.20 11.97 6.62
CA PRO A 56 23.36 11.08 6.53
C PRO A 56 23.74 10.38 7.83
N ASP A 57 23.55 11.05 8.98
CA ASP A 57 23.94 10.47 10.27
C ASP A 57 22.97 9.36 10.68
N LEU A 58 21.68 9.54 10.37
CA LEU A 58 20.69 8.48 10.54
C LEU A 58 20.95 7.32 9.57
N ALA A 59 21.30 7.62 8.32
CA ALA A 59 21.65 6.59 7.33
C ALA A 59 22.87 5.76 7.75
N LYS A 60 23.92 6.38 8.30
CA LYS A 60 25.10 5.67 8.82
C LYS A 60 24.74 4.67 9.92
N LEU A 61 23.73 4.96 10.73
CA LEU A 61 23.32 4.09 11.84
C LEU A 61 22.58 2.84 11.37
N TRP A 62 21.75 2.96 10.33
CA TRP A 62 20.82 1.89 9.92
C TRP A 62 21.19 1.21 8.60
N LYS A 63 22.21 1.69 7.90
CA LYS A 63 22.68 1.04 6.66
C LYS A 63 23.11 -0.41 6.95
N PRO A 64 22.93 -1.32 5.99
CA PRO A 64 23.66 -2.58 6.00
C PRO A 64 25.18 -2.37 6.14
N GLU A 65 25.87 -3.31 6.78
CA GLU A 65 27.32 -3.23 7.00
C GLU A 65 28.09 -3.08 5.67
N ASP A 66 27.62 -3.77 4.63
CA ASP A 66 28.20 -3.87 3.29
C ASP A 66 27.79 -2.75 2.31
N MET A 67 27.15 -1.68 2.80
CA MET A 67 26.60 -0.61 1.97
C MET A 67 27.11 0.75 2.40
N GLU A 68 27.33 1.68 1.46
CA GLU A 68 27.64 3.06 1.81
C GLU A 68 26.40 3.83 2.26
N ALA A 69 26.56 4.79 3.16
CA ALA A 69 25.43 5.56 3.70
C ALA A 69 24.67 6.32 2.59
N GLU A 70 25.39 6.89 1.63
CA GLU A 70 24.79 7.59 0.50
C GLU A 70 23.97 6.65 -0.39
N GLU A 71 24.48 5.46 -0.69
CA GLU A 71 23.73 4.45 -1.44
C GLU A 71 22.46 4.07 -0.67
N TYR A 72 22.58 3.81 0.63
CA TYR A 72 21.43 3.47 1.46
C TYR A 72 20.36 4.57 1.47
N MET A 73 20.75 5.85 1.55
CA MET A 73 19.83 6.99 1.45
C MET A 73 19.07 6.99 0.12
N GLN A 74 19.76 6.74 -1.00
CA GLN A 74 19.13 6.66 -2.31
C GLN A 74 18.12 5.51 -2.38
N LEU A 75 18.49 4.33 -1.87
CA LEU A 75 17.60 3.18 -1.83
C LEU A 75 16.37 3.42 -0.94
N MET A 76 16.53 4.13 0.18
CA MET A 76 15.40 4.53 1.03
C MET A 76 14.48 5.56 0.36
N SER A 77 15.02 6.43 -0.50
CA SER A 77 14.20 7.32 -1.33
C SER A 77 13.32 6.54 -2.32
N ALA A 78 13.86 5.50 -2.97
CA ALA A 78 13.07 4.60 -3.79
C ALA A 78 12.02 3.83 -2.98
N ASN A 79 12.39 3.33 -1.79
CA ASN A 79 11.45 2.67 -0.89
C ASN A 79 10.28 3.58 -0.50
N ARG A 80 10.57 4.86 -0.22
CA ARG A 80 9.54 5.85 0.11
C ARG A 80 8.51 6.01 -1.01
N LEU A 81 8.96 6.10 -2.26
CA LEU A 81 8.09 6.17 -3.43
C LEU A 81 7.23 4.90 -3.57
N ILE A 82 7.83 3.74 -3.40
CA ILE A 82 7.14 2.44 -3.47
C ILE A 82 6.08 2.31 -2.37
N CYS A 83 6.41 2.69 -1.13
CA CYS A 83 5.47 2.67 0.00
C CYS A 83 4.32 3.64 -0.21
N ALA A 84 4.58 4.84 -0.76
CA ALA A 84 3.54 5.79 -1.11
C ALA A 84 2.59 5.24 -2.19
N LEU A 85 3.10 4.55 -3.21
CA LEU A 85 2.26 3.88 -4.20
C LEU A 85 1.46 2.72 -3.59
N SER A 86 2.07 1.92 -2.73
CA SER A 86 1.39 0.82 -2.02
C SER A 86 0.21 1.34 -1.20
N LEU A 87 0.39 2.45 -0.47
CA LEU A 87 -0.70 3.09 0.26
C LEU A 87 -1.83 3.54 -0.68
N ARG A 88 -1.49 4.16 -1.82
CA ARG A 88 -2.48 4.58 -2.82
C ARG A 88 -3.26 3.39 -3.39
N ASP A 89 -2.60 2.25 -3.63
CA ASP A 89 -3.27 1.03 -4.12
C ASP A 89 -4.23 0.47 -3.06
N ARG A 90 -3.78 0.35 -1.80
CA ARG A 90 -4.59 -0.22 -0.71
C ARG A 90 -5.82 0.62 -0.36
N LEU A 91 -5.69 1.95 -0.44
CA LEU A 91 -6.80 2.89 -0.28
C LEU A 91 -7.68 3.04 -1.54
N GLY A 92 -7.39 2.32 -2.63
CA GLY A 92 -8.21 2.31 -3.84
C GLY A 92 -8.07 3.54 -4.74
N PHE A 93 -7.02 4.35 -4.57
CA PHE A 93 -6.70 5.49 -5.44
C PHE A 93 -5.96 5.12 -6.71
N VAL A 94 -5.53 3.86 -6.84
CA VAL A 94 -5.01 3.30 -8.10
C VAL A 94 -6.19 2.70 -8.88
N PRO A 95 -6.50 3.18 -10.09
CA PRO A 95 -7.55 2.58 -10.91
C PRO A 95 -7.29 1.10 -11.15
N LYS A 96 -8.36 0.29 -11.20
CA LYS A 96 -8.25 -1.15 -11.45
C LYS A 96 -7.47 -1.40 -12.75
N GLY A 97 -6.46 -2.26 -12.67
CA GLY A 97 -5.60 -2.61 -13.82
C GLY A 97 -4.46 -1.62 -14.11
N HIS A 98 -4.36 -0.48 -13.41
CA HIS A 98 -3.30 0.50 -13.64
C HIS A 98 -2.05 0.28 -12.78
N LEU A 99 -2.10 -0.62 -11.78
CA LEU A 99 -0.95 -0.94 -10.95
C LEU A 99 0.29 -1.39 -11.76
N PRO A 100 0.18 -2.27 -12.79
CA PRO A 100 1.31 -2.61 -13.64
C PRO A 100 1.95 -1.41 -14.36
N PHE A 101 1.15 -0.42 -14.76
CA PHE A 101 1.66 0.81 -15.39
C PHE A 101 2.51 1.61 -14.41
N PHE A 102 2.03 1.82 -13.18
CA PHE A 102 2.80 2.54 -12.16
C PHE A 102 4.06 1.77 -11.73
N ALA A 103 3.96 0.44 -11.62
CA ALA A 103 5.10 -0.42 -11.33
C ALA A 103 6.20 -0.29 -12.41
N ALA A 104 5.81 -0.38 -13.69
CA ALA A 104 6.71 -0.17 -14.82
C ALA A 104 7.33 1.24 -14.80
N TRP A 105 6.54 2.27 -14.47
CA TRP A 105 7.04 3.64 -14.37
C TRP A 105 8.09 3.80 -13.26
N ILE A 106 7.86 3.24 -12.08
CA ILE A 106 8.85 3.23 -10.98
C ILE A 106 10.14 2.52 -11.43
N MET A 107 10.02 1.37 -12.09
CA MET A 107 11.18 0.56 -12.51
C MET A 107 11.99 1.18 -13.67
N LYS A 108 11.55 2.31 -14.26
CA LYS A 108 12.40 3.11 -15.14
C LYS A 108 13.58 3.74 -14.41
N SER A 109 13.44 4.02 -13.11
CA SER A 109 14.50 4.58 -12.29
C SER A 109 15.55 3.53 -11.91
N ASP A 110 16.82 3.82 -12.16
CA ASP A 110 17.92 2.96 -11.75
C ASP A 110 17.94 2.70 -10.23
N VAL A 111 17.74 3.76 -9.44
CA VAL A 111 17.70 3.67 -7.98
C VAL A 111 16.58 2.73 -7.51
N SER A 112 15.43 2.75 -8.19
CA SER A 112 14.31 1.86 -7.85
C SER A 112 14.61 0.39 -8.18
N ARG A 113 15.31 0.14 -9.30
CA ARG A 113 15.76 -1.22 -9.64
C ARG A 113 16.84 -1.73 -8.70
N ARG A 114 17.82 -0.90 -8.33
CA ARG A 114 18.83 -1.26 -7.32
C ARG A 114 18.18 -1.55 -5.96
N TYR A 115 17.20 -0.74 -5.56
CA TYR A 115 16.41 -0.99 -4.36
C TYR A 115 15.71 -2.34 -4.45
N TRP A 116 15.01 -2.61 -5.56
CA TRP A 116 14.28 -3.86 -5.75
C TRP A 116 15.21 -5.07 -5.74
N LYS A 117 16.35 -5.00 -6.43
CA LYS A 117 17.36 -6.05 -6.42
C LYS A 117 17.90 -6.32 -5.01
N ARG A 118 18.03 -5.29 -4.17
CA ARG A 118 18.62 -5.42 -2.83
C ARG A 118 17.61 -5.86 -1.77
N PHE A 119 16.37 -5.38 -1.86
CA PHE A 119 15.37 -5.50 -0.79
C PHE A 119 14.04 -6.12 -1.24
N GLY A 120 13.88 -6.45 -2.53
CA GLY A 120 12.64 -7.00 -3.09
C GLY A 120 12.22 -8.32 -2.44
N ASP A 121 13.18 -9.20 -2.17
CA ASP A 121 12.91 -10.49 -1.49
C ASP A 121 12.38 -10.28 -0.07
N LEU A 122 12.90 -9.29 0.67
CA LEU A 122 12.38 -8.94 1.99
C LEU A 122 10.95 -8.42 1.91
N ARG A 123 10.61 -7.65 0.87
CA ARG A 123 9.23 -7.20 0.65
C ARG A 123 8.30 -8.35 0.26
N ALA A 124 8.80 -9.36 -0.44
CA ALA A 124 8.03 -10.55 -0.76
C ALA A 124 7.72 -11.36 0.51
N GLN A 125 8.71 -11.51 1.39
CA GLN A 125 8.53 -12.12 2.71
C GLN A 125 7.56 -11.32 3.60
N GLU A 126 7.67 -9.99 3.62
CA GLU A 126 6.75 -9.12 4.37
C GLU A 126 5.30 -9.22 3.86
N ALA A 127 5.13 -9.47 2.56
CA ALA A 127 3.81 -9.57 1.95
C ALA A 127 3.11 -10.92 2.20
N GLU A 128 3.83 -11.96 2.62
CA GLU A 128 3.30 -13.31 2.74
C GLU A 128 2.04 -13.38 3.62
N GLY A 129 0.94 -13.88 3.05
CA GLY A 129 -0.35 -13.98 3.74
C GLY A 129 -1.23 -12.74 3.66
N ASP A 130 -0.76 -11.64 3.04
CA ASP A 130 -1.58 -10.49 2.65
C ASP A 130 -1.73 -10.44 1.13
N GLU A 131 -2.86 -10.93 0.61
CA GLU A 131 -3.16 -10.97 -0.83
C GLU A 131 -2.99 -9.61 -1.54
N ARG A 132 -3.27 -8.49 -0.85
CA ARG A 132 -3.12 -7.16 -1.44
C ARG A 132 -1.64 -6.78 -1.53
N ALA A 133 -0.87 -7.04 -0.47
CA ALA A 133 0.56 -6.81 -0.47
C ALA A 133 1.27 -7.71 -1.49
N GLU A 134 0.90 -8.99 -1.58
CA GLU A 134 1.44 -9.93 -2.56
C GLU A 134 1.16 -9.47 -3.98
N ARG A 135 -0.09 -9.10 -4.31
CA ARG A 135 -0.43 -8.55 -5.62
C ARG A 135 0.42 -7.32 -5.96
N PHE A 136 0.62 -6.43 -4.99
CA PHE A 136 1.42 -5.22 -5.16
C PHE A 136 2.89 -5.55 -5.44
N THR A 137 3.50 -6.39 -4.60
CA THR A 137 4.88 -6.83 -4.73
C THR A 137 5.11 -7.56 -6.06
N ASN A 138 4.20 -8.46 -6.44
CA ASN A 138 4.24 -9.17 -7.72
C ASN A 138 4.19 -8.24 -8.94
N ALA A 139 3.48 -7.11 -8.85
CA ALA A 139 3.44 -6.14 -9.94
C ALA A 139 4.79 -5.43 -10.13
N LEU A 140 5.48 -5.08 -9.03
CA LEU A 140 6.82 -4.51 -9.07
C LEU A 140 7.86 -5.52 -9.55
N ASP A 141 7.74 -6.77 -9.12
CA ASP A 141 8.64 -7.85 -9.52
C ASP A 141 8.60 -8.10 -11.03
N ARG A 142 7.39 -8.24 -11.58
CA ARG A 142 7.19 -8.35 -13.04
C ARG A 142 7.76 -7.15 -13.80
N ALA A 143 7.58 -5.94 -13.27
CA ALA A 143 8.11 -4.73 -13.88
C ALA A 143 9.64 -4.69 -13.85
N ALA A 144 10.28 -5.14 -12.76
CA ALA A 144 11.72 -5.22 -12.65
C ALA A 144 12.31 -6.22 -13.66
N HIS A 145 11.70 -7.41 -13.77
CA HIS A 145 12.12 -8.44 -14.72
C HIS A 145 11.93 -8.02 -16.19
N ALA A 146 10.81 -7.40 -16.54
CA ALA A 146 10.56 -6.93 -17.90
C ALA A 146 11.63 -5.95 -18.39
N HIS A 147 12.04 -5.02 -17.53
CA HIS A 147 13.08 -4.05 -17.88
C HIS A 147 14.45 -4.68 -18.08
N SER A 148 14.80 -5.70 -17.28
CA SER A 148 16.06 -6.45 -17.47
C SER A 148 16.10 -7.10 -18.85
N HIS A 149 14.99 -7.67 -19.32
CA HIS A 149 14.91 -8.28 -20.65
C HIS A 149 15.02 -7.25 -21.78
N GLU A 150 14.40 -6.08 -21.66
CA GLU A 150 14.51 -4.99 -22.66
C GLU A 150 15.97 -4.49 -22.80
N GLN A 151 16.71 -4.36 -21.69
CA GLN A 151 18.11 -3.96 -21.73
C GLN A 151 19.02 -5.02 -22.35
N THR A 152 18.80 -6.30 -22.06
CA THR A 152 19.56 -7.40 -22.70
C THR A 152 19.27 -7.50 -24.20
N ALA A 153 18.05 -7.23 -24.65
CA ALA A 153 17.69 -7.28 -26.07
C ALA A 153 18.19 -6.08 -26.89
N ALA A 154 18.58 -4.98 -26.23
CA ALA A 154 19.06 -3.75 -26.86
C ALA A 154 20.60 -3.59 -26.85
N ALA A 155 21.33 -4.53 -26.25
CA ALA A 155 22.79 -4.57 -26.17
C ALA A 155 23.39 -5.54 -27.19
#